data_AF-A0A4U8SU39-F1
#
_entry.id   AF-A0A4U8SU39-F1
#
_cell.length_a   1.000
_cell.length_b   1.000
_cell.length_c   1.000
_cell.angle_alpha   90.00
_cell.angle_beta   90.00
_cell.angle_gamma   90.00
#
_symmetry.space_group_name_H-M   'P 1'
#
loop_
_entity.id
_entity.type
_entity.pdbx_description
1 polymer ?
#
loop_
_entity_poly.entity_id
_entity_poly.type
_entity_poly.pdbx_seq_one_letter_code
_entity_poly.pdbx_strand_id
1 'polypeptide(L)'
;MLLIYTTTPTKKEAKKLIKILLQVRLCACVQRHKIKSSYVWQKKGKDTICKESEYLLILKTLPVHYKEIEKLLLTHHSYEIPQIIAFEAKAQPSYENWLTLTLQKPSA
;
A
#
# COMPACT_ATOMS: atom_id res chain seq x y z
N MET A 1 -4.06 13.20 -7.23
CA MET A 1 -4.24 11.82 -6.70
C MET A 1 -3.35 11.55 -5.47
N LEU A 2 -3.52 10.41 -4.78
CA LEU A 2 -2.64 9.94 -3.70
C LEU A 2 -1.95 8.63 -4.10
N LEU A 3 -0.64 8.55 -3.89
CA LEU A 3 0.16 7.32 -4.00
C LEU A 3 0.45 6.79 -2.60
N ILE A 4 0.14 5.52 -2.32
CA ILE A 4 0.50 4.87 -1.05
C ILE A 4 1.49 3.75 -1.34
N TYR A 5 2.58 3.72 -0.59
CA TYR A 5 3.64 2.71 -0.69
C TYR A 5 3.59 1.81 0.54
N THR A 6 3.66 0.50 0.30
CA THR A 6 3.77 -0.53 1.34
C THR A 6 4.58 -1.72 0.84
N THR A 7 5.17 -2.53 1.71
CA THR A 7 5.96 -3.71 1.34
C THR A 7 5.37 -4.96 1.96
N THR A 8 5.45 -6.09 1.27
CA THR A 8 5.00 -7.39 1.80
C THR A 8 6.11 -8.43 1.71
N PRO A 9 6.19 -9.39 2.66
CA PRO A 9 7.27 -10.38 2.68
C PRO A 9 7.15 -11.38 1.52
N THR A 10 5.95 -11.60 0.98
CA THR A 10 5.71 -12.63 -0.04
C THR A 10 4.84 -12.17 -1.19
N LYS A 11 5.04 -12.79 -2.36
CA LYS A 11 4.20 -12.56 -3.55
C LYS A 11 2.73 -12.92 -3.28
N LYS A 12 2.49 -13.92 -2.43
CA LYS A 12 1.14 -14.41 -2.08
C LYS A 12 0.38 -13.35 -1.30
N GLU A 13 1.00 -12.77 -0.28
CA GLU A 13 0.42 -11.69 0.51
C GLU A 13 0.21 -10.43 -0.33
N ALA A 14 1.21 -10.05 -1.14
CA ALA A 14 1.08 -8.96 -2.09
C ALA A 14 -0.15 -9.12 -3.00
N LYS A 15 -0.35 -10.31 -3.58
CA LYS A 15 -1.52 -10.62 -4.41
C LYS A 15 -2.83 -10.57 -3.62
N LYS A 16 -2.85 -11.03 -2.36
CA LYS A 16 -4.02 -10.99 -1.49
C LYS A 16 -4.44 -9.54 -1.23
N LEU A 17 -3.50 -8.69 -0.79
CA LEU A 17 -3.78 -7.28 -0.52
C LEU A 17 -4.25 -6.54 -1.78
N ILE A 18 -3.57 -6.73 -2.91
CA ILE A 18 -3.99 -6.16 -4.20
C ILE A 18 -5.43 -6.56 -4.53
N LYS A 19 -5.76 -7.85 -4.40
CA LYS A 19 -7.11 -8.37 -4.69
C LYS A 19 -8.15 -7.69 -3.81
N ILE A 20 -7.92 -7.63 -2.49
CA ILE A 20 -8.87 -7.03 -1.56
C ILE A 20 -9.08 -5.54 -1.88
N LEU A 21 -7.99 -4.76 -1.99
CA LEU A 21 -8.03 -3.31 -2.25
C LEU A 21 -8.79 -2.96 -3.53
N LEU A 22 -8.61 -3.73 -4.60
CA LEU A 22 -9.29 -3.53 -5.87
C LEU A 22 -10.76 -3.98 -5.80
N GLN A 23 -11.05 -5.10 -5.11
CA GLN A 23 -12.42 -5.62 -4.98
C GLN A 23 -13.33 -4.65 -4.20
N VAL A 24 -12.82 -4.05 -3.13
CA VAL A 24 -13.54 -3.01 -2.37
C VAL A 24 -13.40 -1.61 -2.97
N ARG A 25 -12.74 -1.48 -4.13
CA ARG A 25 -12.54 -0.22 -4.85
C ARG A 25 -11.97 0.91 -3.98
N LEU A 26 -11.10 0.57 -3.03
CA LEU A 26 -10.30 1.54 -2.28
C LEU A 26 -9.09 2.02 -3.08
N CYS A 27 -8.65 1.25 -4.07
CA CYS A 27 -7.62 1.63 -5.01
C CYS A 27 -8.11 1.36 -6.44
N ALA A 28 -7.76 2.23 -7.37
CA ALA A 28 -8.06 2.01 -8.79
C ALA A 28 -6.97 1.17 -9.47
N CYS A 29 -5.71 1.35 -9.05
CA CYS A 29 -4.56 0.63 -9.57
C CYS A 29 -3.56 0.32 -8.46
N VAL A 30 -2.93 -0.86 -8.53
CA VAL A 30 -1.78 -1.21 -7.68
C VAL A 30 -0.68 -1.80 -8.56
N GLN A 31 0.51 -1.21 -8.49
CA GLN A 31 1.72 -1.79 -9.09
C GLN A 31 2.47 -2.60 -8.04
N ARG A 32 3.18 -3.66 -8.48
CA ARG A 32 3.97 -4.53 -7.60
C ARG A 32 5.34 -4.81 -8.18
N HIS A 33 6.39 -4.56 -7.40
CA HIS A 33 7.78 -4.81 -7.77
C HIS A 33 8.46 -5.70 -6.73
N LYS A 34 9.34 -6.62 -7.17
CA LYS A 34 10.21 -7.35 -6.25
C LYS A 34 11.38 -6.43 -5.89
N ILE A 35 11.65 -6.26 -4.60
CA ILE A 35 12.71 -5.38 -4.09
C ILE A 35 13.57 -6.10 -3.04
N LYS A 36 14.64 -5.43 -2.64
CA LYS A 36 15.44 -5.76 -1.46
C LYS A 36 15.37 -4.57 -0.52
N SER A 37 15.02 -4.82 0.74
CA SER A 37 14.99 -3.79 1.77
C SER A 37 16.11 -4.04 2.76
N SER A 38 16.73 -2.95 3.22
CA SER A 38 17.71 -2.98 4.31
C SER A 38 17.29 -1.96 5.35
N TYR A 39 17.18 -2.37 6.61
CA TYR A 39 16.71 -1.54 7.71
C TYR A 39 17.32 -1.98 9.03
N VAL A 40 17.24 -1.14 10.05
CA VAL A 40 17.62 -1.49 11.42
C VAL A 40 16.37 -1.93 12.15
N TRP A 41 16.45 -3.07 12.83
CA TRP A 41 15.40 -3.54 13.71
C TRP A 41 15.96 -3.80 15.10
N GLN A 42 15.24 -3.33 16.13
CA GLN A 42 15.61 -3.58 17.50
C GLN A 42 14.94 -4.87 17.98
N LYS A 43 15.74 -5.90 18.26
CA LYS A 43 15.25 -7.15 18.84
C LYS A 43 15.90 -7.32 20.20
N LYS A 44 15.10 -7.34 21.28
CA LYS A 44 15.58 -7.49 22.67
C LYS A 44 16.63 -6.44 23.07
N GLY A 45 16.44 -5.18 22.68
CA GLY A 45 17.34 -4.08 23.05
C GLY A 45 18.65 -4.01 22.25
N LYS A 46 18.84 -4.83 21.20
CA LYS A 46 20.00 -4.76 20.30
C LYS A 46 19.58 -4.41 18.88
N ASP A 47 20.27 -3.43 18.30
CA ASP A 47 20.12 -3.04 16.90
C ASP A 47 20.74 -4.09 15.99
N THR A 48 19.96 -4.56 15.02
CA THR A 48 20.39 -5.52 14.01
C THR A 48 20.08 -4.96 12.62
N ILE A 49 21.05 -5.02 11.71
CA ILE A 49 20.82 -4.70 10.31
C ILE A 49 20.12 -5.90 9.65
N CYS A 50 18.87 -5.70 9.27
CA CYS A 50 18.04 -6.66 8.55
C CYS A 50 18.16 -6.43 7.04
N LYS A 51 18.11 -7.52 6.27
CA LYS A 51 18.06 -7.49 4.80
C LYS A 51 17.00 -8.48 4.33
N GLU A 52 15.92 -7.99 3.74
CA GLU A 52 14.80 -8.83 3.33
C GLU A 52 14.50 -8.70 1.83
N SER A 53 13.95 -9.77 1.26
CA SER A 53 13.36 -9.71 -0.09
C SER A 53 11.88 -9.46 0.07
N GLU A 54 11.39 -8.37 -0.48
CA GLU A 54 10.00 -7.95 -0.32
C GLU A 54 9.36 -7.67 -1.67
N TYR A 55 8.05 -7.42 -1.63
CA TYR A 55 7.30 -6.87 -2.73
C TYR A 55 6.78 -5.48 -2.37
N LEU A 56 7.30 -4.46 -3.03
CA LEU A 56 6.77 -3.10 -2.96
C LEU A 56 5.45 -3.04 -3.71
N LEU A 57 4.43 -2.49 -3.06
CA LEU A 57 3.16 -2.13 -3.63
C LEU A 57 3.06 -0.61 -3.73
N ILE A 58 2.62 -0.12 -4.90
CA ILE A 58 2.34 1.29 -5.13
C ILE A 58 0.86 1.42 -5.51
N LEU A 59 0.06 1.85 -4.55
CA LEU A 59 -1.39 2.00 -4.64
C LEU A 59 -1.73 3.39 -5.18
N LYS A 60 -2.71 3.47 -6.09
CA LYS A 60 -3.23 4.72 -6.67
C LYS A 60 -4.66 4.90 -6.21
N THR A 61 -4.90 5.96 -5.46
CA THR A 61 -6.20 6.27 -4.86
C THR A 61 -6.42 7.78 -4.77
N LEU A 62 -7.50 8.19 -4.08
CA LEU A 62 -7.78 9.55 -3.69
C LEU A 62 -7.54 9.74 -2.18
N PRO A 63 -7.21 10.97 -1.73
CA PRO A 63 -6.94 11.26 -0.32
C PRO A 63 -8.02 10.78 0.65
N VAL A 64 -9.28 10.86 0.23
CA VAL A 64 -10.44 10.47 1.05
C VAL A 64 -10.44 8.99 1.47
N HIS A 65 -9.77 8.11 0.73
CA HIS A 65 -9.71 6.67 1.06
C HIS A 65 -8.52 6.28 1.95
N TYR A 66 -7.63 7.21 2.28
CA TYR A 66 -6.40 6.89 3.01
C TYR A 66 -6.68 6.14 4.31
N LYS A 67 -7.64 6.60 5.12
CA LYS A 67 -7.95 6.00 6.42
C LYS A 67 -8.53 4.60 6.32
N GLU A 68 -9.40 4.36 5.35
CA GLU A 68 -9.95 3.02 5.09
C GLU A 68 -8.84 2.05 4.60
N ILE A 69 -7.94 2.53 3.74
CA ILE A 69 -6.78 1.74 3.25
C ILE A 69 -5.81 1.43 4.39
N GLU A 70 -5.46 2.42 5.21
CA GLU A 70 -4.57 2.25 6.38
C GLU A 70 -5.10 1.15 7.29
N LYS A 71 -6.39 1.21 7.66
CA LYS A 71 -7.06 0.19 8.47
C LYS A 71 -7.04 -1.20 7.81
N LEU A 72 -7.33 -1.26 6.51
CA LEU A 72 -7.33 -2.52 5.75
C LEU A 72 -5.94 -3.14 5.70
N LEU A 73 -4.90 -2.34 5.42
CA LEU A 73 -3.52 -2.78 5.41
C LEU A 73 -3.14 -3.32 6.79
N LEU A 74 -3.34 -2.55 7.87
CA LEU A 74 -3.04 -2.99 9.24
C LEU A 74 -3.77 -4.29 9.63
N THR A 75 -5.00 -4.49 9.16
CA THR A 75 -5.80 -5.70 9.46
C THR A 75 -5.28 -6.95 8.73
N HIS A 76 -4.68 -6.78 7.55
CA HIS A 76 -4.34 -7.90 6.67
C HIS A 76 -2.84 -8.12 6.48
N HIS A 77 -2.00 -7.24 7.02
CA HIS A 77 -0.55 -7.35 6.93
C HIS A 77 0.00 -8.36 7.94
N SER A 78 1.04 -9.10 7.53
CA SER A 78 1.78 -9.98 8.44
C SER A 78 2.81 -9.28 9.32
N TYR A 79 3.19 -8.04 8.98
CA TYR A 79 4.19 -7.29 9.74
C TYR A 79 3.53 -6.56 10.89
N GLU A 80 4.20 -6.53 12.03
CA GLU A 80 3.76 -5.78 13.21
C GLU A 80 3.72 -4.27 12.93
N ILE A 81 4.74 -3.76 12.25
CA ILE A 81 4.85 -2.37 11.82
C ILE A 81 5.06 -2.37 10.30
N PRO A 82 3.98 -2.41 9.50
CA PRO A 82 4.11 -2.36 8.06
C PRO A 82 4.47 -0.94 7.59
N GLN A 83 5.25 -0.84 6.52
CA GLN A 83 5.42 0.44 5.83
C GLN A 83 4.07 0.87 5.24
N ILE A 84 3.57 2.05 5.63
CA ILE A 84 2.42 2.70 5.00
C ILE A 84 2.76 4.19 4.89
N ILE A 85 3.24 4.61 3.72
CA ILE A 85 3.66 5.99 3.47
C ILE A 85 2.90 6.54 2.25
N ALA A 86 2.47 7.79 2.32
CA ALA A 86 1.64 8.40 1.29
C ALA A 86 2.29 9.66 0.70
N PHE A 87 2.12 9.84 -0.61
CA PHE A 87 2.62 10.98 -1.37
C PHE A 87 1.51 11.58 -2.21
N GLU A 88 1.37 12.89 -2.18
CA GLU A 88 0.54 13.60 -3.14
C GLU A 88 1.21 13.58 -4.52
N ALA A 89 0.42 13.31 -5.55
CA ALA A 89 0.91 13.28 -6.92
C ALA A 89 -0.12 13.91 -7.86
N LYS A 90 0.38 14.57 -8.90
CA LYS A 90 -0.43 15.02 -10.03
C LYS A 90 -0.48 13.93 -11.09
N ALA A 91 -1.60 13.80 -11.78
CA ALA A 91 -1.72 12.94 -12.96
C ALA A 91 -2.42 13.70 -14.09
N GLN A 92 -2.39 13.11 -15.29
CA GLN A 92 -3.14 13.63 -16.43
C GLN A 92 -4.65 13.64 -16.09
N PRO A 93 -5.42 14.69 -16.46
CA PRO A 93 -6.81 14.85 -16.02
C PRO A 93 -7.74 13.66 -16.29
N SER A 94 -7.61 13.00 -17.44
CA SER A 94 -8.42 11.83 -17.77
C SER A 94 -8.09 10.62 -16.88
N TYR A 95 -6.82 10.49 -16.45
CA TYR A 95 -6.42 9.47 -15.48
C TYR A 95 -6.99 9.75 -14.09
N GLU A 96 -6.98 11.01 -13.64
CA GLU A 96 -7.62 11.39 -12.37
C GLU A 96 -9.13 11.16 -12.42
N ASN A 97 -9.78 11.50 -13.53
CA ASN A 97 -11.20 11.22 -13.72
C ASN A 97 -11.50 9.71 -13.67
N TRP A 98 -10.66 8.89 -14.30
CA TRP A 98 -10.78 7.43 -14.20
C TRP A 98 -10.66 6.92 -12.76
N LEU A 99 -9.76 7.48 -11.94
CA LEU A 99 -9.68 7.16 -10.51
C LEU A 99 -11.00 7.48 -9.81
N THR A 100 -11.51 8.70 -9.97
CA THR A 100 -12.74 9.18 -9.33
C THR A 100 -13.97 8.35 -9.70
N LEU A 101 -14.08 7.89 -10.95
CA LEU A 101 -15.18 7.05 -11.41
C LEU A 101 -15.04 5.58 -10.96
N THR A 102 -13.82 5.11 -10.74
CA THR A 102 -13.54 3.70 -10.39
C THR A 102 -13.71 3.44 -8.90
N LEU A 103 -13.30 4.40 -8.07
CA LEU A 103 -13.25 4.23 -6.61
C LEU A 103 -14.66 4.23 -6.00
N GLN A 104 -14.81 3.52 -4.87
CA GLN A 104 -16.06 3.57 -4.12
C GLN A 104 -16.32 4.99 -3.61
N LYS A 105 -17.58 5.36 -3.42
CA LYS A 105 -17.89 6.63 -2.76
C LYS A 105 -17.43 6.56 -1.30
N PRO A 106 -16.92 7.66 -0.72
CA PRO A 106 -16.60 7.70 0.69
C PRO A 106 -17.83 7.31 1.51
N SER A 107 -17.61 6.48 2.52
CA SER A 107 -18.59 6.24 3.58
C SER A 107 -18.87 7.60 4.26
N ALA A 108 -20.16 7.95 4.41
CA ALA A 108 -20.59 9.19 5.07
C ALA A 108 -20.16 9.23 6.55
#